data_AF-A0A261Q5S6-F1
#
_entry.id   AF-A0A261Q5S6-F1
#
_cell.length_a   1.000
_cell.length_b   1.000
_cell.length_c   1.000
_cell.angle_alpha   90.00
_cell.angle_beta   90.00
_cell.angle_gamma   90.00
#
_symmetry.space_group_name_H-M   'P 1'
#
loop_
_entity.id
_entity.type
_entity.pdbx_description
1 polymer ?
#
loop_
_entity_poly.entity_id
_entity_poly.type
_entity_poly.pdbx_seq_one_letter_code
_entity_poly.pdbx_strand_id
1 'polypeptide(L)'
;MIGVSMIPLVISILFLLQGFKLEDVIMKSPRLVLAIIPMYIPILWFTYSASKKMNLSKRLIEEYAHKEVLSKTYEGLSTQISNIIDKDQSEELKVRLLSNFLQISSENPGKLISNYETSDHPIMEALEQSYKFQLTLERLEGIPGFGKLAAILESKSKNKLNHRKEKIENLLKDEIEKEND
;
A
#
# COMPACT_ATOMS: atom_id res chain seq x y z
N MET A 1 3.41 12.45 6.54
CA MET A 1 4.61 11.89 5.88
C MET A 1 5.60 12.95 5.42
N ILE A 2 5.16 14.10 4.89
CA ILE A 2 6.04 15.18 4.38
C ILE A 2 7.13 15.61 5.37
N GLY A 3 6.81 15.75 6.66
CA GLY A 3 7.79 16.14 7.68
C GLY A 3 8.94 15.15 7.89
N VAL A 4 8.68 13.85 7.80
CA VAL A 4 9.71 12.81 7.99
C VAL A 4 10.60 12.71 6.76
N SER A 5 10.01 12.85 5.57
CA SER A 5 10.76 12.84 4.32
C SER A 5 11.71 14.04 4.16
N MET A 6 11.48 15.12 4.92
CA MET A 6 12.34 16.31 4.94
C MET A 6 13.58 16.12 5.82
N ILE A 7 13.61 15.12 6.72
CA ILE A 7 14.71 14.95 7.70
C ILE A 7 16.10 14.90 7.04
N PRO A 8 16.34 14.12 5.97
CA PRO A 8 17.65 14.08 5.31
C PRO A 8 18.04 15.44 4.67
N LEU A 9 17.05 16.19 4.18
CA LEU A 9 17.25 17.52 3.60
C LEU A 9 17.59 18.54 4.68
N VAL A 10 16.89 18.54 5.81
CA VAL A 10 17.19 19.41 6.95
C VAL A 10 18.60 19.14 7.48
N ILE A 11 18.97 17.87 7.66
CA ILE A 11 20.31 17.49 8.13
C ILE A 11 21.38 17.94 7.12
N SER A 12 21.12 17.80 5.82
CA SER A 12 22.05 18.24 4.77
C SER A 12 22.23 19.76 4.75
N ILE A 13 21.14 20.53 4.95
CA ILE A 13 21.17 21.99 5.10
C ILE A 13 21.97 22.38 6.35
N LEU A 14 21.78 21.69 7.48
CA LEU A 14 22.48 21.99 8.73
C LEU A 14 23.98 21.74 8.63
N PHE A 15 24.40 20.69 7.93
CA PHE A 15 25.84 20.44 7.67
C PHE A 15 26.46 21.52 6.78
N LEU A 16 25.74 22.03 5.79
CA LEU A 16 26.22 23.16 5.00
C LEU A 16 26.38 24.43 5.85
N LEU A 17 25.44 24.72 6.75
CA LEU A 17 25.52 25.86 7.67
C LEU A 17 26.66 25.75 8.70
N GLN A 18 27.03 24.53 9.08
CA GLN A 18 28.18 24.25 9.96
C GLN A 18 29.55 24.34 9.26
N GLY A 19 29.59 24.65 7.96
CA GLY A 19 30.83 24.88 7.22
C GLY A 19 31.45 23.63 6.59
N PHE A 20 30.70 22.52 6.50
CA PHE A 20 31.15 21.35 5.73
C PHE A 20 31.15 21.66 4.22
N LYS A 21 32.16 21.16 3.50
CA LYS A 21 32.22 21.35 2.04
C LYS A 21 31.07 20.59 1.36
N LEU A 22 30.58 21.15 0.26
CA LEU A 22 29.48 20.56 -0.51
C LEU A 22 29.80 19.12 -0.96
N GLU A 23 31.05 18.85 -1.32
CA GLU A 23 31.55 17.53 -1.70
C GLU A 23 31.38 16.50 -0.57
N ASP A 24 31.70 16.89 0.67
CA ASP A 24 31.59 16.02 1.84
C ASP A 24 30.13 15.68 2.16
N VAL A 25 29.23 16.65 2.00
CA VAL A 25 27.78 16.48 2.21
C VAL A 25 27.19 15.54 1.16
N ILE A 26 27.55 15.73 -0.11
CA ILE A 26 27.09 14.85 -1.20
C ILE A 26 27.60 13.43 -0.97
N MET A 27 28.86 13.26 -0.57
CA MET A 27 29.45 11.94 -0.32
C MET A 27 28.82 11.22 0.88
N LYS A 28 28.43 11.96 1.93
CA LYS A 28 27.78 11.41 3.12
C LYS A 28 26.27 11.22 2.96
N SER A 29 25.64 11.90 2.02
CA SER A 29 24.17 11.88 1.83
C SER A 29 23.56 10.48 1.64
N PRO A 30 24.13 9.54 0.86
CA PRO A 30 23.52 8.22 0.68
C PRO A 30 23.58 7.41 1.98
N ARG A 31 24.68 7.57 2.74
CA ARG A 31 24.88 6.89 4.03
C ARG A 31 23.91 7.41 5.08
N LEU A 32 23.62 8.72 5.06
CA LEU A 32 22.59 9.31 5.91
C LEU A 32 21.21 8.72 5.58
N VAL A 33 20.81 8.69 4.30
CA VAL A 33 19.52 8.12 3.89
C VAL A 33 19.37 6.66 4.34
N LEU A 34 20.41 5.84 4.13
CA LEU A 34 20.45 4.45 4.58
C LEU A 34 20.32 4.32 6.11
N ALA A 35 20.94 5.21 6.88
CA ALA A 35 20.91 5.18 8.34
C ALA A 35 19.52 5.47 8.93
N ILE A 36 18.68 6.22 8.22
CA ILE A 36 17.33 6.59 8.70
C ILE A 36 16.24 5.59 8.23
N ILE A 37 16.54 4.65 7.33
CA ILE A 37 15.60 3.59 6.89
C ILE A 37 14.90 2.89 8.06
N PRO A 38 15.60 2.43 9.13
CA PRO A 38 14.94 1.76 10.26
C PRO A 38 13.89 2.63 10.97
N MET A 39 14.09 3.95 10.95
CA MET A 39 13.17 4.92 11.55
C MET A 39 11.89 5.10 10.71
N TYR A 40 11.96 4.91 9.39
CA TYR A 40 10.78 5.00 8.52
C TYR A 40 9.83 3.82 8.67
N ILE A 41 10.32 2.61 8.99
CA ILE A 41 9.51 1.40 9.13
C ILE A 41 8.30 1.59 10.07
N PRO A 42 8.46 2.03 11.34
CA PRO A 42 7.32 2.21 12.24
C PRO A 42 6.36 3.31 11.77
N ILE A 43 6.86 4.34 11.10
CA ILE A 43 6.06 5.47 10.61
C ILE A 43 5.21 5.05 9.42
N LEU A 44 5.82 4.34 8.46
CA LEU A 44 5.12 3.77 7.31
C LEU A 44 4.04 2.79 7.79
N TRP A 45 4.38 1.91 8.73
CA TRP A 45 3.40 1.01 9.35
C TRP A 45 2.24 1.75 10.00
N PHE A 46 2.53 2.77 10.81
CA PHE A 46 1.50 3.57 11.48
C PHE A 46 0.56 4.23 10.47
N THR A 47 1.11 4.91 9.46
CA THR A 47 0.30 5.57 8.44
C THR A 47 -0.55 4.60 7.63
N TYR A 48 0.00 3.44 7.29
CA TYR A 48 -0.70 2.41 6.53
C TYR A 48 -1.82 1.78 7.36
N SER A 49 -1.53 1.40 8.60
CA SER A 49 -2.51 0.86 9.55
C SER A 49 -3.63 1.87 9.85
N ALA A 50 -3.28 3.14 10.09
CA ALA A 50 -4.25 4.21 10.34
C ALA A 50 -5.18 4.42 9.13
N SER A 51 -4.63 4.41 7.92
CA SER A 51 -5.43 4.54 6.69
C SER A 51 -6.43 3.39 6.54
N LYS A 52 -6.03 2.15 6.86
CA LYS A 52 -6.94 0.99 6.84
C LYS A 52 -8.03 1.09 7.91
N LYS A 53 -7.67 1.46 9.14
CA LYS A 53 -8.65 1.67 10.22
C LYS A 53 -9.69 2.74 9.85
N MET A 54 -9.27 3.80 9.18
CA MET A 54 -10.17 4.84 8.68
C MET A 54 -11.14 4.31 7.62
N ASN A 55 -10.64 3.51 6.66
CA ASN A 55 -11.50 2.91 5.63
C ASN A 55 -12.50 1.91 6.22
N LEU A 56 -12.05 1.07 7.16
CA LEU A 56 -12.91 0.15 7.90
C LEU A 56 -14.00 0.91 8.67
N SER A 57 -13.64 2.01 9.35
CA SER A 57 -14.60 2.82 10.08
C SER A 57 -15.67 3.43 9.16
N LYS A 58 -15.30 3.87 7.96
CA LYS A 58 -16.28 4.39 6.98
C LYS A 58 -17.25 3.30 6.53
N ARG A 59 -16.75 2.10 6.20
CA ARG A 59 -17.58 0.94 5.87
C ARG A 59 -18.57 0.62 6.98
N LEU A 60 -18.08 0.58 8.22
CA LEU A 60 -18.92 0.28 9.38
C LEU A 60 -20.05 1.31 9.55
N ILE A 61 -19.73 2.60 9.41
CA ILE A 61 -20.72 3.68 9.51
C ILE A 61 -21.78 3.53 8.41
N GLU A 62 -21.39 3.23 7.19
CA GLU A 62 -22.32 3.02 6.07
C GLU A 62 -23.23 1.80 6.29
N GLU A 63 -22.67 0.67 6.76
CA GLU A 63 -23.44 -0.53 7.12
C GLU A 63 -24.44 -0.25 8.26
N TYR A 64 -24.02 0.47 9.30
CA TYR A 64 -24.91 0.83 10.41
C TYR A 64 -25.98 1.83 9.97
N ALA A 65 -25.64 2.84 9.16
CA ALA A 65 -26.61 3.78 8.61
C ALA A 65 -27.65 3.07 7.74
N HIS A 66 -27.23 2.11 6.91
CA HIS A 66 -28.15 1.29 6.12
C HIS A 66 -29.10 0.48 7.02
N LYS A 67 -28.57 -0.16 8.07
CA LYS A 67 -29.38 -0.90 9.06
C LYS A 67 -30.36 0.01 9.82
N GLU A 68 -29.95 1.23 10.16
CA GLU A 68 -30.80 2.22 10.81
C GLU A 68 -31.97 2.64 9.90
N VAL A 69 -31.69 2.97 8.65
CA VAL A 69 -32.73 3.34 7.66
C VAL A 69 -33.71 2.18 7.42
N LEU A 70 -33.21 0.95 7.31
CA LEU A 70 -34.03 -0.26 7.20
C LEU A 70 -34.97 -0.43 8.40
N SER A 71 -34.45 -0.26 9.62
CA SER A 71 -35.23 -0.36 10.85
C SER A 71 -36.34 0.69 10.92
N LYS A 72 -36.02 1.96 10.64
CA LYS A 72 -37.02 3.05 10.62
C LYS A 72 -38.07 2.86 9.54
N THR A 73 -37.66 2.35 8.38
CA THR A 73 -38.58 2.04 7.27
C THR A 73 -39.53 0.92 7.64
N TYR A 74 -39.02 -0.16 8.25
CA TYR A 74 -39.85 -1.26 8.74
C TYR A 74 -40.84 -0.77 9.80
N GLU A 75 -40.38 0.01 10.79
CA GLU A 75 -41.24 0.56 11.83
C GLU A 75 -42.35 1.44 11.24
N GLY A 76 -42.00 2.40 10.37
CA GLY A 76 -42.97 3.27 9.73
C GLY A 76 -43.99 2.54 8.85
N LEU A 77 -43.57 1.53 8.08
CA LEU A 77 -44.48 0.72 7.26
C LEU A 77 -45.35 -0.19 8.13
N SER A 78 -44.78 -0.81 9.18
CA SER A 78 -45.50 -1.65 10.11
C SER A 78 -46.60 -0.88 10.85
N THR A 79 -46.30 0.35 11.28
CA THR A 79 -47.30 1.26 11.88
C THR A 79 -48.38 1.64 10.87
N GLN A 80 -48.03 1.98 9.64
CA GLN A 80 -49.01 2.30 8.59
C GLN A 80 -49.94 1.12 8.30
N ILE A 81 -49.39 -0.09 8.16
CA ILE A 81 -50.18 -1.30 7.90
C ILE A 81 -51.07 -1.65 9.10
N SER A 82 -50.60 -1.42 10.32
CA SER A 82 -51.40 -1.67 11.54
C SER A 82 -52.56 -0.69 11.72
N ASN A 83 -52.50 0.49 11.08
CA ASN A 83 -53.57 1.49 11.08
C ASN A 83 -54.59 1.29 9.96
N ILE A 84 -54.43 0.28 9.10
CA ILE A 84 -55.40 -0.07 8.06
C ILE A 84 -56.65 -0.68 8.71
N ILE A 85 -57.83 -0.21 8.29
CA ILE A 85 -59.14 -0.63 8.84
C ILE A 85 -59.47 -2.08 8.45
N ASP A 86 -59.13 -2.48 7.22
CA ASP A 86 -59.31 -3.84 6.71
C ASP A 86 -58.23 -4.77 7.27
N LYS A 87 -58.66 -5.72 8.12
CA LYS A 87 -57.76 -6.68 8.78
C LYS A 87 -57.15 -7.69 7.83
N ASP A 88 -57.89 -8.14 6.81
CA ASP A 88 -57.40 -9.16 5.88
C ASP A 88 -56.30 -8.56 4.98
N GLN A 89 -56.51 -7.33 4.50
CA GLN A 89 -55.47 -6.60 3.77
C GLN A 89 -54.26 -6.25 4.64
N SER A 90 -54.46 -5.91 5.91
CA SER A 90 -53.39 -5.61 6.86
C SER A 90 -52.49 -6.84 7.11
N GLU A 91 -53.07 -8.03 7.30
CA GLU A 91 -52.33 -9.27 7.45
C GLU A 91 -51.53 -9.63 6.19
N GLU A 92 -52.13 -9.52 5.00
CA GLU A 92 -51.41 -9.79 3.74
C GLU A 92 -50.19 -8.86 3.57
N LEU A 93 -50.37 -7.57 3.83
CA LEU A 93 -49.29 -6.57 3.72
C LEU A 93 -48.19 -6.80 4.75
N LYS A 94 -48.51 -7.25 5.97
CA LYS A 94 -47.50 -7.64 6.97
C LYS A 94 -46.66 -8.81 6.51
N VAL A 95 -47.28 -9.85 5.96
CA VAL A 95 -46.57 -11.03 5.44
C VAL A 95 -45.64 -10.64 4.29
N ARG A 96 -46.12 -9.80 3.35
CA ARG A 96 -45.28 -9.26 2.26
C ARG A 96 -44.14 -8.39 2.78
N LEU A 97 -44.39 -7.52 3.76
CA LEU A 97 -43.35 -6.67 4.37
C LEU A 97 -42.25 -7.52 5.01
N LEU A 98 -42.62 -8.53 5.81
CA LEU A 98 -41.68 -9.46 6.44
C LEU A 98 -40.85 -10.22 5.39
N SER A 99 -41.49 -10.70 4.33
CA SER A 99 -40.81 -11.41 3.25
C SER A 99 -39.80 -10.51 2.52
N ASN A 100 -40.21 -9.29 2.16
CA ASN A 100 -39.33 -8.31 1.50
C ASN A 100 -38.19 -7.87 2.42
N PHE A 101 -38.46 -7.66 3.71
CA PHE A 101 -37.44 -7.30 4.70
C PHE A 101 -36.39 -8.41 4.86
N LEU A 102 -36.82 -9.67 4.92
CA LEU A 102 -35.91 -10.83 4.91
C LEU A 102 -35.05 -10.88 3.65
N GLN A 103 -35.63 -10.58 2.49
CA GLN A 103 -34.91 -10.58 1.22
C GLN A 103 -33.85 -9.47 1.16
N ILE A 104 -34.20 -8.24 1.55
CA ILE A 104 -33.30 -7.08 1.53
C ILE A 104 -32.24 -7.19 2.64
N SER A 105 -32.59 -7.69 3.83
CA SER A 105 -31.63 -7.90 4.92
C SER A 105 -30.63 -9.03 4.66
N SER A 106 -30.95 -9.96 3.75
CA SER A 106 -30.04 -11.03 3.33
C SER A 106 -28.97 -10.53 2.35
N GLU A 107 -29.24 -9.41 1.65
CA GLU A 107 -28.24 -8.78 0.80
C GLU A 107 -27.22 -8.00 1.66
N ASN A 108 -25.94 -8.35 1.52
CA ASN A 108 -24.86 -7.64 2.19
C ASN A 108 -24.58 -6.30 1.44
N PRO A 109 -24.80 -5.13 2.07
CA PRO A 109 -24.59 -3.83 1.42
C PRO A 109 -23.12 -3.60 1.04
N GLY A 110 -22.18 -4.32 1.67
CA GLY A 110 -20.76 -4.28 1.36
C GLY A 110 -20.40 -4.81 -0.04
N LYS A 111 -21.32 -5.52 -0.72
CA LYS A 111 -21.11 -6.01 -2.09
C LYS A 111 -20.94 -4.87 -3.12
N LEU A 112 -21.46 -3.68 -2.82
CA LEU A 112 -21.35 -2.50 -3.69
C LEU A 112 -20.07 -1.69 -3.44
N ILE A 113 -19.30 -2.03 -2.40
CA ILE A 113 -18.03 -1.38 -2.09
C ILE A 113 -16.91 -2.17 -2.78
N SER A 114 -16.26 -1.55 -3.77
CA SER A 114 -15.07 -2.13 -4.42
C SER A 114 -14.03 -2.52 -3.35
N ASN A 115 -13.45 -3.72 -3.47
CA ASN A 115 -12.45 -4.31 -2.55
C ASN A 115 -12.98 -4.93 -1.23
N TYR A 116 -14.26 -5.30 -1.12
CA TYR A 116 -14.79 -6.01 0.04
C TYR A 116 -14.01 -7.31 0.40
N GLU A 117 -13.49 -8.01 -0.61
CA GLU A 117 -12.77 -9.29 -0.43
C GLU A 117 -11.26 -9.16 -0.20
N THR A 118 -10.72 -7.93 -0.23
CA THR A 118 -9.28 -7.74 -0.03
C THR A 118 -8.93 -7.89 1.45
N SER A 119 -7.82 -8.57 1.74
CA SER A 119 -7.41 -8.84 3.11
C SER A 119 -7.38 -7.57 3.95
N ASP A 120 -8.00 -7.61 5.13
CA ASP A 120 -7.93 -6.51 6.09
C ASP A 120 -6.57 -6.43 6.80
N HIS A 121 -5.68 -7.40 6.54
CA HIS A 121 -4.37 -7.47 7.16
C HIS A 121 -3.31 -6.70 6.34
N PRO A 122 -2.63 -5.71 6.93
CA PRO A 122 -1.70 -4.85 6.22
C PRO A 122 -0.56 -5.61 5.53
N ILE A 123 -0.07 -6.69 6.12
CA ILE A 123 1.01 -7.49 5.52
C ILE A 123 0.51 -8.31 4.32
N MET A 124 -0.72 -8.84 4.38
CA MET A 124 -1.25 -9.69 3.31
C MET A 124 -1.54 -8.85 2.06
N GLU A 125 -2.11 -7.67 2.24
CA GLU A 125 -2.36 -6.73 1.15
C GLU A 125 -1.04 -6.26 0.50
N ALA A 126 0.01 -6.00 1.30
CA ALA A 126 1.34 -5.70 0.78
C ALA A 126 1.95 -6.87 -0.02
N LEU A 127 1.75 -8.11 0.44
CA LEU A 127 2.18 -9.32 -0.26
C LEU A 127 1.41 -9.49 -1.58
N GLU A 128 0.09 -9.35 -1.57
CA GLU A 128 -0.75 -9.41 -2.78
C GLU A 128 -0.36 -8.33 -3.79
N GLN A 129 -0.08 -7.11 -3.34
CA GLN A 129 0.38 -6.03 -4.21
C GLN A 129 1.77 -6.32 -4.80
N SER A 130 2.67 -6.92 -4.00
CA SER A 130 3.99 -7.35 -4.49
C SER A 130 3.88 -8.47 -5.54
N TYR A 131 2.95 -9.41 -5.36
CA TYR A 131 2.67 -10.47 -6.30
C TYR A 131 2.06 -9.92 -7.61
N LYS A 132 1.08 -9.01 -7.51
CA LYS A 132 0.54 -8.28 -8.67
C LYS A 132 1.63 -7.51 -9.41
N PHE A 133 2.55 -6.86 -8.70
CA PHE A 133 3.68 -6.16 -9.30
C PHE A 133 4.60 -7.12 -10.07
N GLN A 134 4.93 -8.28 -9.49
CA GLN A 134 5.71 -9.31 -10.18
C GLN A 134 5.01 -9.79 -11.45
N LEU A 135 3.71 -10.08 -11.39
CA LEU A 135 2.92 -10.43 -12.57
C LEU A 135 2.90 -9.32 -13.62
N THR A 136 2.83 -8.04 -13.21
CA THR A 136 2.91 -6.94 -14.17
C THR A 136 4.30 -6.83 -14.78
N LEU A 137 5.37 -7.11 -14.02
CA LEU A 137 6.74 -7.08 -14.52
C LEU A 137 6.98 -8.21 -15.52
N GLU A 138 6.49 -9.41 -15.24
CA GLU A 138 6.53 -10.58 -16.13
C GLU A 138 5.76 -10.33 -17.44
N ARG A 139 4.59 -9.65 -17.36
CA ARG A 139 3.85 -9.20 -18.55
C ARG A 139 4.59 -8.11 -19.33
N LEU A 140 5.33 -7.25 -18.65
CA LEU A 140 6.10 -6.16 -19.25
C LEU A 140 7.37 -6.66 -19.95
N GLU A 141 7.95 -7.76 -19.45
CA GLU A 141 9.09 -8.46 -20.05
C GLU A 141 8.76 -9.00 -21.46
N GLY A 142 7.49 -9.36 -21.69
CA GLY A 142 6.97 -9.74 -23.01
C GLY A 142 6.78 -8.58 -24.01
N ILE A 143 6.99 -7.33 -23.62
CA ILE A 143 6.79 -6.15 -24.50
C ILE A 143 8.09 -5.84 -25.26
N PRO A 144 8.06 -5.77 -26.60
CA PRO A 144 9.24 -5.44 -27.40
C PRO A 144 9.76 -4.03 -27.04
N GLY A 145 10.94 -3.97 -26.43
CA GLY A 145 11.58 -2.72 -25.98
C GLY A 145 12.18 -2.82 -24.57
N PHE A 146 11.57 -3.60 -23.66
CA PHE A 146 12.10 -3.80 -22.31
C PHE A 146 13.40 -4.64 -22.30
N GLY A 147 13.52 -5.61 -23.21
CA GLY A 147 14.76 -6.36 -23.43
C GLY A 147 15.97 -5.48 -23.79
N LYS A 148 15.74 -4.33 -24.46
CA LYS A 148 16.82 -3.36 -24.73
C LYS A 148 17.26 -2.64 -23.46
N LEU A 149 16.33 -2.28 -22.58
CA LEU A 149 16.64 -1.65 -21.29
C LEU A 149 17.36 -2.63 -20.35
N ALA A 150 16.92 -3.89 -20.32
CA ALA A 150 17.58 -4.96 -19.56
C ALA A 150 19.02 -5.20 -20.08
N ALA A 151 19.21 -5.33 -21.40
CA ALA A 151 20.54 -5.52 -22.00
C ALA A 151 21.48 -4.31 -21.76
N ILE A 152 20.95 -3.08 -21.76
CA ILE A 152 21.73 -1.87 -21.43
C ILE A 152 22.14 -1.88 -19.94
N LEU A 153 21.25 -2.29 -19.03
CA LEU A 153 21.57 -2.40 -17.61
C LEU A 153 22.59 -3.50 -17.33
N GLU A 154 22.44 -4.65 -17.99
CA GLU A 154 23.32 -5.81 -17.89
C GLU A 154 24.73 -5.51 -18.42
N SER A 155 24.84 -4.87 -19.59
CA SER A 155 26.14 -4.45 -20.15
C SER A 155 26.84 -3.41 -19.25
N LYS A 156 26.11 -2.47 -18.65
CA LYS A 156 26.66 -1.53 -17.65
C LYS A 156 27.16 -2.24 -16.40
N SER A 157 26.42 -3.25 -15.93
CA SER A 157 26.81 -4.06 -14.78
C SER A 157 28.07 -4.88 -15.05
N LYS A 158 28.14 -5.53 -16.22
CA LYS A 158 29.27 -6.35 -16.66
C LYS A 158 30.55 -5.53 -16.83
N ASN A 159 30.45 -4.32 -17.39
CA ASN A 159 31.59 -3.41 -17.49
C ASN A 159 32.10 -2.97 -16.12
N LYS A 160 31.21 -2.71 -15.15
CA LYS A 160 31.61 -2.35 -13.78
C LYS A 160 32.25 -3.52 -13.02
N LEU A 161 31.80 -4.76 -13.28
CA LEU A 161 32.39 -5.98 -12.74
C LEU A 161 33.76 -6.28 -13.33
N ASN A 162 33.92 -6.16 -14.65
CA ASN A 162 35.20 -6.37 -15.32
C ASN A 162 36.24 -5.35 -14.84
N HIS A 163 35.86 -4.07 -14.70
CA HIS A 163 36.78 -3.05 -14.18
C HIS A 163 37.17 -3.27 -12.72
N ARG A 164 36.28 -3.88 -11.91
CA ARG A 164 36.62 -4.32 -10.55
C ARG A 164 37.55 -5.53 -10.55
N LYS A 165 37.33 -6.51 -11.43
CA LYS A 165 38.21 -7.68 -11.58
C LYS A 165 39.62 -7.27 -12.00
N GLU A 166 39.73 -6.41 -13.01
CA GLU A 166 41.00 -5.89 -13.51
C GLU A 166 41.75 -5.11 -12.42
N LYS A 167 41.04 -4.32 -11.61
CA LYS A 167 41.63 -3.65 -10.45
C LYS A 167 42.11 -4.64 -9.37
N ILE A 168 41.38 -5.72 -9.13
CA ILE A 168 41.79 -6.77 -8.16
C ILE A 168 42.99 -7.54 -8.69
N GLU A 169 43.03 -7.90 -9.98
CA GLU A 169 44.17 -8.60 -10.59
C GLU A 169 45.44 -7.76 -10.58
N ASN A 170 45.33 -6.46 -10.84
CA ASN A 170 46.49 -5.56 -10.77
C ASN A 170 47.02 -5.41 -9.34
N LEU A 171 46.12 -5.32 -8.34
CA LEU A 171 46.53 -5.29 -6.93
C LEU A 171 47.20 -6.59 -6.48
N LEU A 172 46.69 -7.75 -6.92
CA LEU A 172 47.30 -9.05 -6.61
C LEU A 172 48.67 -9.21 -7.26
N LYS A 173 48.89 -8.65 -8.46
CA LYS A 173 50.20 -8.65 -9.11
C LYS A 173 51.21 -7.75 -8.40
N ASP A 174 50.80 -6.54 -8.01
CA ASP A 174 51.65 -5.62 -7.25
C ASP A 174 52.05 -6.20 -5.87
N GLU A 175 51.20 -7.05 -5.29
CA GLU A 175 51.46 -7.71 -4.00
C GLU A 175 52.40 -8.91 -4.14
N ILE A 176 52.32 -9.66 -5.26
CA ILE A 176 53.25 -10.75 -5.60
C ILE A 176 54.63 -10.23 -6.01
N GLU A 177 54.72 -9.08 -6.67
CA GLU A 177 56.02 -8.45 -7.01
C GLU A 177 56.75 -7.93 -5.75
N LYS A 178 56.02 -7.46 -4.73
CA LYS A 178 56.61 -7.02 -3.45
C LYS A 178 57.08 -8.14 -2.54
N GLU A 179 56.64 -9.38 -2.76
CA GLU A 179 57.04 -10.54 -1.97
C GLU A 179 58.29 -11.25 -2.56
N ASN A 180 58.72 -10.85 -3.77
CA ASN A 180 59.86 -11.42 -4.48
C ASN A 180 61.10 -10.48 -4.59
N ASP A 181 61.05 -9.30 -3.97
CA ASP A 181 62.17 -8.35 -3.75
C ASP A 181 62.60 -8.34 -2.27
#